data_AF-A0A511YTS9-F1
#
_entry.id   AF-A0A511YTS9-F1
#
_cell.length_a   1.000
_cell.length_b   1.000
_cell.length_c   1.000
_cell.angle_alpha   90.00
_cell.angle_beta   90.00
_cell.angle_gamma   90.00
#
_symmetry.space_group_name_H-M   'P 1'
#
loop_
_entity.id
_entity.type
_entity.pdbx_description
1 polymer ?
#
loop_
_entity_poly.entity_id
_entity_poly.type
_entity_poly.pdbx_seq_one_letter_code
_entity_poly.pdbx_strand_id
1 'polypeptide(L)' 'MEIVTLALGGLCTIGGAGALVAAFRHGQAGRAADERRWFRMAVVGLALGSTAFLVTALLAG' A
#
# COMPACT_ATOMS: atom_id res chain seq x y z
N MET A 1 -0.20 -18.81 10.63
CA MET A 1 -0.27 -18.15 9.31
C MET A 1 -1.10 -16.87 9.37
N GLU A 2 -2.27 -16.90 10.02
CA GLU A 2 -3.17 -15.76 10.17
C GLU A 2 -2.52 -14.46 10.67
N ILE A 3 -1.75 -14.51 11.77
CA ILE A 3 -1.03 -13.34 12.30
C ILE A 3 -0.04 -12.75 11.27
N VAL A 4 0.60 -13.61 10.48
CA VAL A 4 1.60 -13.19 9.48
C VAL A 4 0.90 -12.47 8.32
N THR A 5 -0.20 -13.02 7.81
CA THR A 5 -0.95 -12.41 6.70
C THR A 5 -1.65 -11.11 7.13
N LEU A 6 -2.14 -11.04 8.37
CA LEU A 6 -2.64 -9.79 8.97
C LEU A 6 -1.55 -8.72 9.08
N ALA A 7 -0.38 -9.07 9.64
CA ALA A 7 0.72 -8.13 9.80
C ALA A 7 1.23 -7.63 8.45
N LEU A 8 1.38 -8.52 7.46
CA LEU A 8 1.74 -8.15 6.09
C LEU A 8 0.69 -7.24 5.45
N GLY A 9 -0.60 -7.56 5.60
CA GLY A 9 -1.69 -6.73 5.12
C GLY A 9 -1.64 -5.31 5.69
N GLY A 10 -1.44 -5.19 7.00
CA GLY A 10 -1.32 -3.92 7.70
C GLY A 10 -0.10 -3.11 7.24
N LEU A 11 1.07 -3.73 7.19
CA LEU A 11 2.31 -3.07 6.78
C LEU A 11 2.26 -2.59 5.32
N CYS A 12 1.77 -3.43 4.40
CA CYS A 12 1.60 -3.05 3.00
C CYS A 12 0.60 -1.91 2.83
N THR A 13 -0.49 -1.93 3.59
CA THR A 13 -1.51 -0.87 3.55
C THR A 13 -0.97 0.46 4.08
N ILE A 14 -0.28 0.45 5.23
CA ILE A 14 0.36 1.64 5.81
C ILE A 14 1.44 2.18 4.86
N GLY A 15 2.28 1.31 4.32
CA GLY A 15 3.31 1.68 3.35
C GLY A 15 2.70 2.29 2.08
N GLY A 16 1.62 1.71 1.57
CA GLY A 16 0.87 2.24 0.43
C GLY A 16 0.26 3.62 0.70
N ALA A 17 -0.34 3.83 1.88
CA ALA A 17 -0.85 5.12 2.30
C ALA A 17 0.28 6.17 2.45
N GLY A 18 1.42 5.79 3.04
CA GLY A 18 2.59 6.66 3.12
C GLY A 18 3.13 7.07 1.74
N ALA A 19 3.16 6.12 0.79
CA ALA A 19 3.54 6.41 -0.59
C ALA A 19 2.54 7.35 -1.30
N LEU A 20 1.25 7.29 -0.99
CA LEU A 20 0.26 8.26 -1.52
C LEU A 20 0.55 9.68 -1.01
N VAL A 21 0.86 9.81 0.28
CA VAL A 21 1.25 11.11 0.86
C VAL A 21 2.51 11.64 0.19
N ALA A 22 3.50 10.79 -0.04
CA ALA A 22 4.70 11.17 -0.79
C ALA A 22 4.35 11.62 -2.22
N ALA A 23 3.56 10.84 -2.96
CA ALA A 23 3.12 11.18 -4.31
C ALA A 23 2.44 12.55 -4.36
N PHE A 24 1.51 12.81 -3.43
CA PHE A 24 0.83 14.10 -3.32
C PHE A 24 1.82 15.25 -3.08
N ARG A 25 2.77 15.08 -2.15
CA ARG A 25 3.81 16.09 -1.88
C ARG A 25 4.71 16.35 -3.10
N HIS A 26 5.02 15.31 -3.87
CA HIS A 26 5.78 15.46 -5.12
C HIS A 26 4.98 16.19 -6.20
N GLY A 27 3.68 15.91 -6.34
CA GLY A 27 2.79 16.62 -7.26
C GLY A 27 2.66 18.11 -6.93
N GLN A 28 2.50 18.45 -5.64
CA GLN A 28 2.46 19.84 -5.18
C GLN A 28 3.79 20.60 -5.43
N ALA A 29 4.92 19.87 -5.46
CA ALA A 29 6.22 20.43 -5.78
C ALA A 29 6.54 20.46 -7.29
N GLY A 30 5.58 20.11 -8.16
CA GLY A 30 5.75 20.07 -9.61
C GLY A 30 6.64 18.92 -10.12
N ARG A 31 6.99 17.94 -9.28
CA ARG A 31 7.87 16.82 -9.64
C ARG A 31 7.06 15.63 -10.19
N ALA A 32 6.53 15.78 -11.40
CA ALA A 32 5.60 14.83 -12.02
C ALA A 32 6.16 13.39 -12.18
N ALA A 33 7.46 13.24 -12.46
CA ALA A 33 8.08 11.92 -12.59
C ALA A 33 8.09 11.15 -11.25
N ASP A 34 8.44 11.85 -10.16
CA ASP A 34 8.45 11.28 -8.81
C ASP A 34 7.03 10.99 -8.33
N GLU A 35 6.08 11.88 -8.58
CA GLU A 35 4.67 11.68 -8.27
C GLU A 35 4.17 10.36 -8.85
N ARG A 36 4.37 10.13 -10.16
CA ARG A 36 3.96 8.89 -10.82
C ARG A 36 4.66 7.66 -10.24
N ARG A 37 5.94 7.77 -9.87
CA ARG A 37 6.68 6.68 -9.23
C ARG A 37 6.06 6.33 -7.87
N TRP A 38 5.87 7.31 -7.00
CA TRP A 38 5.31 7.12 -5.68
C TRP A 38 3.85 6.68 -5.72
N PHE A 39 3.07 7.20 -6.66
CA PHE A 39 1.68 6.79 -6.86
C PHE A 39 1.59 5.30 -7.25
N ARG A 40 2.46 4.83 -8.16
CA ARG A 40 2.53 3.40 -8.50
C ARG A 40 2.92 2.54 -7.29
N MET A 41 3.90 2.98 -6.50
CA MET A 41 4.28 2.27 -5.27
C MET A 41 3.13 2.21 -4.27
N ALA A 42 2.36 3.30 -4.15
CA ALA A 42 1.14 3.35 -3.35
C ALA A 42 0.11 2.32 -3.78
N VAL A 43 -0.22 2.29 -5.08
CA VAL A 43 -1.19 1.34 -5.63
C VAL A 43 -0.74 -0.10 -5.39
N VAL A 44 0.53 -0.42 -5.64
CA VAL A 44 1.09 -1.76 -5.38
C VAL A 44 0.98 -2.12 -3.90
N GLY A 45 1.39 -1.22 -2.99
CA GLY A 45 1.32 -1.46 -1.55
C GLY A 45 -0.12 -1.68 -1.06
N LEU A 46 -1.06 -0.85 -1.49
CA LEU A 46 -2.48 -0.97 -1.12
C LEU A 46 -3.12 -2.23 -1.69
N ALA A 47 -2.78 -2.60 -2.93
CA ALA A 47 -3.29 -3.82 -3.56
C ALA A 47 -2.78 -5.06 -2.81
N LEU A 48 -1.47 -5.15 -2.55
CA LEU A 48 -0.87 -6.25 -1.78
C LEU A 48 -1.45 -6.33 -0.35
N GLY A 49 -1.63 -5.18 0.30
CA GLY A 49 -2.26 -5.08 1.62
C GLY A 49 -3.68 -5.65 1.62
N SER A 50 -4.50 -5.20 0.67
CA SER A 50 -5.88 -5.67 0.48
C SER A 50 -5.94 -7.17 0.18
N THR A 51 -5.05 -7.69 -0.67
CA THR A 51 -4.96 -9.12 -0.98
C THR A 51 -4.59 -9.94 0.25
N ALA A 52 -3.61 -9.51 1.04
CA ALA A 52 -3.21 -10.22 2.26
C ALA A 52 -4.33 -10.26 3.30
N PHE A 53 -5.10 -9.18 3.45
CA PHE A 53 -6.29 -9.17 4.30
C PHE A 53 -7.39 -10.11 3.78
N LEU A 54 -7.66 -10.12 2.47
CA LEU A 54 -8.61 -11.04 1.87
C LEU A 54 -8.22 -12.51 2.11
N VAL A 55 -6.94 -12.85 1.90
CA VAL A 55 -6.42 -14.19 2.18
C VAL A 55 -6.59 -14.55 3.65
N THR A 56 -6.31 -13.60 4.56
CA THR A 56 -6.52 -13.83 6.00
C THR A 56 -8.00 -14.13 6.30
N ALA A 57 -8.93 -13.34 5.76
CA ALA A 57 -10.36 -13.53 5.97
C ALA A 57 -10.86 -14.88 5.43
N LEU A 58 -10.34 -15.33 4.28
CA LEU A 58 -10.68 -16.64 3.69
C LEU A 58 -10.11 -17.82 4.46
N LEU A 59 -8.98 -17.65 5.15
CA LEU A 59 -8.34 -18.71 5.94
C LEU A 59 -8.84 -18.76 7.39
N ALA A 60 -9.45 -17.68 7.88
CA ALA A 60 -10.00 -17.60 9.23
C ALA A 60 -11.47 -18.10 9.32
N GLY A 61 -12.16 -18.23 8.18
CA GLY A 61 -13.49 -18.83 8.07
C GLY A 61 -13.45 -20.31 7.75
#